data_AF-A0AAD6WQ06-F1
#
_entry.id   AF-A0AAD6WQ06-F1
#
_cell.length_a   1.000
_cell.length_b   1.000
_cell.length_c   1.000
_cell.angle_alpha   90.00
_cell.angle_beta   90.00
_cell.angle_gamma   90.00
#
_symmetry.space_group_name_H-M   'P 1'
#
loop_
_entity.id
_entity.type
_entity.pdbx_description
1 polymer ?
#
loop_
_entity_poly.entity_id
_entity_poly.type
_entity_poly.pdbx_seq_one_letter_code
_entity_poly.pdbx_strand_id
1 'polypeptide(L)'
;MIPAFYFNLDPNDIPDENGFDPETMSPATESAIERAWSSIQSLYIIDFPLGIGTDAWPRVWQWVRFFHLFRDHLKMPIRLAKSPLSVDFLMFSGRFRDNQASYTLIKSTPAFWSMLGEAWLHITQSVDPPNGVLFADLSGFIQAPEAVEPDNLAEMIEGVGGTIHELARVATLYLALLVPRSPDVVDFIAMHLLGPVLKFSKAIDPSLDNMKGPALPLGAYGIALLSENVVPILTNGLCAGMRVLAQGGDPVKMDYIAGILWETSNLLKVMLVKSSAVQDVPMALKSGLLRAIATCAQIPGFSPLQQHLAHWVHIVLPVNLVFHGVLRALGPALEDIVGLVDTNAFRRSVVYEKWIAFKSLAQERLQILESRFFDETRSLRVCDNIQVVF
;
A
#
# COMPACT_ATOMS: atom_id res chain seq x y z
N MET A 1 -9.71 -20.66 32.71
CA MET A 1 -9.10 -20.74 31.36
C MET A 1 -7.81 -19.93 31.30
N ILE A 2 -7.81 -18.63 31.66
CA ILE A 2 -6.60 -17.78 31.71
C ILE A 2 -5.42 -18.42 32.48
N PRO A 3 -5.58 -18.99 33.69
CA PRO A 3 -4.46 -19.61 34.39
C PRO A 3 -3.81 -20.79 33.64
N ALA A 4 -4.59 -21.53 32.86
CA ALA A 4 -4.06 -22.64 32.06
C ALA A 4 -3.20 -22.12 30.89
N PHE A 5 -3.56 -20.99 30.27
CA PHE A 5 -2.70 -20.34 29.27
C PHE A 5 -1.40 -19.84 29.86
N TYR A 6 -1.44 -19.26 31.07
CA TYR A 6 -0.23 -18.76 31.72
C TYR A 6 0.72 -19.89 32.08
N PHE A 7 0.18 -21.05 32.48
CA PHE A 7 0.96 -22.26 32.74
C PHE A 7 1.53 -22.85 31.44
N ASN A 8 0.72 -22.97 30.38
CA ASN A 8 1.17 -23.56 29.11
C ASN A 8 2.12 -22.66 28.32
N LEU A 9 2.15 -21.36 28.62
CA LEU A 9 3.00 -20.35 27.99
C LEU A 9 4.03 -19.82 28.98
N ASP A 10 4.54 -20.67 29.88
CA ASP A 10 5.62 -20.29 30.76
C ASP A 10 6.92 -20.10 29.95
N PRO A 11 7.55 -18.91 30.00
CA PRO A 11 8.89 -18.67 29.46
C PRO A 11 9.94 -19.71 29.82
N ASN A 12 9.87 -20.26 31.03
CA ASN A 12 10.90 -21.17 31.54
C ASN A 12 10.86 -22.55 30.86
N ASP A 13 9.77 -22.85 30.16
CA ASP A 13 9.61 -24.08 29.38
C ASP A 13 10.18 -23.95 27.96
N ILE A 14 10.64 -22.76 27.56
CA ILE A 14 11.24 -22.52 26.25
C ILE A 14 12.65 -23.14 26.22
N PRO A 15 12.98 -23.95 25.21
CA PRO A 15 14.34 -24.50 25.05
C PRO A 15 15.39 -23.41 24.88
N ASP A 16 16.62 -23.68 25.35
CA ASP A 16 17.76 -22.79 25.11
C ASP A 16 18.05 -22.67 23.61
N GLU A 17 18.02 -21.44 23.09
CA GLU A 17 18.24 -21.13 21.68
C GLU A 17 19.60 -21.61 21.17
N ASN A 18 20.63 -21.63 22.03
CA ASN A 18 22.00 -21.99 21.64
C ASN A 18 22.25 -23.50 21.59
N GLY A 19 21.34 -24.31 22.13
CA GLY A 19 21.48 -25.75 22.26
C GLY A 19 20.29 -26.55 21.73
N PHE A 20 19.34 -25.88 21.07
CA PHE A 20 18.15 -26.54 20.56
C PHE A 20 18.48 -27.40 19.34
N ASP A 21 18.40 -28.71 19.53
CA ASP A 21 18.46 -29.71 18.46
C ASP A 21 17.16 -30.53 18.47
N PRO A 22 16.31 -30.41 17.44
CA PRO A 22 15.08 -31.18 17.32
C PRO A 22 15.28 -32.70 17.40
N GLU A 23 16.45 -33.20 17.01
CA GLU A 23 16.72 -34.64 16.95
C GLU A 23 17.09 -35.23 18.32
N THR A 24 17.48 -34.40 19.28
CA THR A 24 17.86 -34.82 20.64
C THR A 24 16.90 -34.31 21.71
N MET A 25 15.74 -33.79 21.28
CA MET A 25 14.73 -33.21 22.15
C MET A 25 14.13 -34.21 23.13
N SER A 26 13.99 -33.81 24.40
CA SER A 26 13.31 -34.63 25.40
C SER A 26 11.79 -34.67 25.17
N PRO A 27 11.08 -35.75 25.53
CA PRO A 27 9.62 -35.82 25.43
C PRO A 27 8.89 -34.71 26.21
N ALA A 28 9.49 -34.23 27.31
CA ALA A 28 8.92 -33.14 28.10
C ALA A 28 8.95 -31.81 27.33
N THR A 29 10.06 -31.56 26.64
CA THR A 29 10.26 -30.39 25.78
C THR A 29 9.31 -30.42 24.59
N GLU A 30 9.19 -31.57 23.90
CA GLU A 30 8.25 -31.75 22.79
C GLU A 30 6.81 -31.44 23.26
N SER A 31 6.41 -32.00 24.41
CA SER A 31 5.08 -31.73 24.96
C SER A 31 4.88 -30.27 25.36
N ALA A 32 5.91 -29.56 25.85
CA ALA A 32 5.82 -28.14 26.15
C ALA A 32 5.59 -27.30 24.88
N ILE A 33 6.34 -27.59 23.81
CA ILE A 33 6.20 -26.95 22.50
C ILE A 33 4.78 -27.17 21.95
N GLU A 34 4.24 -28.39 21.99
CA GLU A 34 2.87 -28.67 21.53
C GLU A 34 1.81 -27.93 22.35
N ARG A 35 1.95 -27.92 23.69
CA ARG A 35 1.02 -27.20 24.57
C ARG A 35 1.07 -25.70 24.33
N ALA A 36 2.26 -25.13 24.15
CA ALA A 36 2.44 -23.72 23.88
C ALA A 36 1.83 -23.34 22.53
N TRP A 37 2.09 -24.13 21.48
CA TRP A 37 1.51 -23.91 20.16
C TRP A 37 -0.02 -23.94 20.19
N SER A 38 -0.60 -25.01 20.75
CA SER A 38 -2.06 -25.17 20.88
C SER A 38 -2.68 -24.04 21.72
N SER A 39 -1.97 -23.60 22.75
CA SER A 39 -2.39 -22.47 23.59
C SER A 39 -2.41 -21.17 22.80
N ILE A 40 -1.35 -20.88 22.05
CA ILE A 40 -1.26 -19.71 21.15
C ILE A 40 -2.40 -19.73 20.13
N GLN A 41 -2.65 -20.86 19.47
CA GLN A 41 -3.76 -20.99 18.53
C GLN A 41 -5.13 -20.74 19.19
N SER A 42 -5.31 -21.22 20.41
CA SER A 42 -6.55 -21.01 21.16
C SER A 42 -6.71 -19.55 21.60
N LEU A 43 -5.61 -18.87 21.95
CA LEU A 43 -5.64 -17.44 22.30
C LEU A 43 -6.20 -16.59 21.17
N TYR A 44 -6.09 -17.05 19.91
CA TYR A 44 -6.60 -16.34 18.74
C TYR A 44 -8.11 -16.50 18.52
N ILE A 45 -8.74 -17.46 19.17
CA ILE A 45 -10.18 -17.73 19.05
C ILE A 45 -10.94 -17.15 20.24
N ILE A 46 -10.32 -17.14 21.42
CA ILE A 46 -10.98 -16.76 22.67
C ILE A 46 -10.88 -15.26 22.90
N ASP A 47 -11.98 -14.62 23.30
CA ASP A 47 -11.97 -13.21 23.72
C ASP A 47 -11.32 -13.06 25.10
N PHE A 48 -10.38 -12.12 25.21
CA PHE A 48 -9.73 -11.77 26.46
C PHE A 48 -10.14 -10.38 26.94
N PRO A 49 -10.21 -10.15 28.26
CA PRO A 49 -10.32 -8.80 28.79
C PRO A 49 -9.14 -7.94 28.31
N LEU A 50 -9.39 -6.76 27.74
CA LEU A 50 -8.34 -5.89 27.20
C LEU A 50 -7.22 -5.55 28.21
N GLY A 51 -7.53 -5.59 29.51
CA GLY A 51 -6.59 -5.29 30.59
C GLY A 51 -5.50 -6.34 30.85
N ILE A 52 -5.60 -7.55 30.28
CA ILE A 52 -4.55 -8.57 30.47
C ILE A 52 -3.44 -8.52 29.42
N GLY A 53 -3.56 -7.65 28.40
CA GLY A 53 -2.61 -7.59 27.28
C GLY A 53 -1.17 -7.39 27.72
N THR A 54 -0.92 -6.49 28.67
CA THR A 54 0.43 -6.22 29.20
C THR A 54 1.05 -7.42 29.93
N ASP A 55 0.23 -8.29 30.52
CA ASP A 55 0.68 -9.45 31.29
C ASP A 55 0.82 -10.69 30.40
N ALA A 56 -0.08 -10.86 29.44
CA ALA A 56 -0.08 -11.98 28.51
C ALA A 56 1.00 -11.80 27.43
N TRP A 57 1.25 -10.57 26.97
CA TRP A 57 2.15 -10.30 25.85
C TRP A 57 3.56 -10.86 26.03
N PRO A 58 4.28 -10.62 27.15
CA PRO A 58 5.65 -11.12 27.31
C PRO A 58 5.76 -12.64 27.21
N ARG A 59 4.72 -13.36 27.66
CA ARG A 59 4.65 -14.83 27.62
C ARG A 59 4.40 -15.34 26.19
N VAL A 60 3.42 -14.75 25.52
CA VAL A 60 3.05 -15.12 24.15
C VAL A 60 4.20 -14.79 23.20
N TRP A 61 4.79 -13.61 23.33
CA TRP A 61 5.84 -13.14 22.42
C TRP A 61 7.07 -14.05 22.42
N GLN A 62 7.54 -14.50 23.58
CA GLN A 62 8.73 -15.36 23.64
C GLN A 62 8.52 -16.68 22.93
N TRP A 63 7.34 -17.29 23.09
CA TRP A 63 6.99 -18.51 22.36
C TRP A 63 6.84 -18.24 20.86
N VAL A 64 6.18 -17.15 20.46
CA VAL A 64 6.05 -16.75 19.05
C VAL A 64 7.44 -16.55 18.41
N ARG A 65 8.37 -15.86 19.09
CA ARG A 65 9.75 -15.69 18.65
C ARG A 65 10.47 -17.03 18.51
N PHE A 66 10.35 -17.92 19.50
CA PHE A 66 10.91 -19.26 19.42
C PHE A 66 10.39 -20.03 18.19
N PHE A 67 9.06 -20.06 18.00
CA PHE A 67 8.46 -20.75 16.87
C PHE A 67 8.90 -20.17 15.52
N HIS A 68 9.03 -18.85 15.41
CA HIS A 68 9.52 -18.21 14.20
C HIS A 68 10.99 -18.57 13.91
N LEU A 69 11.88 -18.49 14.91
CA LEU A 69 13.30 -18.79 14.75
C LEU A 69 13.57 -20.26 14.39
N PHE A 70 12.81 -21.18 14.98
CA PHE A 70 13.03 -22.63 14.82
C PHE A 70 12.05 -23.31 13.87
N ARG A 71 11.24 -22.55 13.10
CA ARG A 71 10.18 -23.11 12.23
C ARG A 71 10.66 -24.20 11.27
N ASP A 72 11.85 -24.04 10.69
CA ASP A 72 12.41 -25.01 9.73
C ASP A 72 12.96 -26.27 10.41
N HIS A 73 13.28 -26.16 11.70
CA HIS A 73 13.86 -27.21 12.54
C HIS A 73 12.76 -28.01 13.25
N LEU A 74 11.65 -27.36 13.57
CA LEU A 74 10.46 -27.98 14.10
C LEU A 74 9.80 -28.83 13.00
N LYS A 75 10.33 -30.04 12.77
CA LYS A 75 9.72 -31.11 11.94
C LYS A 75 8.36 -31.57 12.46
N MET A 76 7.87 -30.94 13.53
CA MET A 76 6.57 -31.22 14.09
C MET A 76 5.53 -31.03 13.00
N PRO A 77 4.62 -31.99 12.82
CA PRO A 77 3.44 -31.76 12.04
C PRO A 77 2.63 -30.68 12.78
N ILE A 78 2.87 -29.41 12.47
CA ILE A 78 1.95 -28.31 12.71
C ILE A 78 0.76 -28.52 11.74
N ARG A 79 0.16 -29.72 11.80
CA ARG A 79 -0.91 -30.25 10.93
C ARG A 79 -2.26 -29.59 11.23
N LEU A 80 -2.32 -28.72 12.24
CA LEU A 80 -3.54 -28.07 12.71
C LEU A 80 -3.56 -26.56 12.43
N ALA A 81 -2.45 -25.96 12.01
CA ALA A 81 -2.45 -24.55 11.65
C ALA A 81 -3.09 -24.37 10.28
N LYS A 82 -4.30 -23.79 10.27
CA LYS A 82 -4.98 -23.36 9.05
C LYS A 82 -4.34 -22.10 8.44
N SER A 83 -3.45 -21.45 9.17
CA SER A 83 -2.90 -20.13 8.91
C SER A 83 -1.45 -20.08 9.42
N PRO A 84 -0.54 -19.32 8.80
CA PRO A 84 0.82 -19.15 9.32
C PRO A 84 0.83 -18.40 10.64
N LEU A 85 1.87 -18.68 11.43
CA LEU A 85 2.10 -18.04 12.73
C LEU A 85 2.05 -16.50 12.65
N SER A 86 2.63 -15.90 11.62
CA SER A 86 2.70 -14.44 11.45
C SER A 86 1.31 -13.80 11.27
N VAL A 87 0.41 -14.47 10.55
CA VAL A 87 -0.99 -14.02 10.36
C VAL A 87 -1.78 -14.19 11.65
N ASP A 88 -1.61 -15.32 12.32
CA ASP A 88 -2.30 -15.56 13.58
C ASP A 88 -1.85 -14.59 14.68
N PHE A 89 -0.55 -14.29 14.70
CA PHE A 89 0.05 -13.29 15.57
C PHE A 89 -0.46 -11.87 15.26
N LEU A 90 -0.64 -11.53 13.99
CA LEU A 90 -1.26 -10.26 13.61
C LEU A 90 -2.67 -10.12 14.21
N MET A 91 -3.53 -11.15 14.09
CA MET A 91 -4.88 -11.11 14.68
C MET A 91 -4.84 -10.92 16.20
N PHE A 92 -3.89 -11.56 16.88
CA PHE A 92 -3.73 -11.42 18.31
C PHE A 92 -3.31 -10.00 18.70
N SER A 93 -2.29 -9.48 18.05
CA SER A 93 -1.78 -8.13 18.32
C SER A 93 -2.83 -7.05 18.02
N GLY A 94 -3.64 -7.23 16.97
CA GLY A 94 -4.73 -6.32 16.60
C GLY A 94 -5.75 -6.08 17.71
N ARG A 95 -6.04 -7.10 18.55
CA ARG A 95 -6.99 -7.00 19.68
C ARG A 95 -6.58 -5.99 20.75
N PHE A 96 -5.29 -5.68 20.83
CA PHE A 96 -4.76 -4.76 21.83
C PHE A 96 -4.59 -3.34 21.31
N ARG A 97 -4.97 -3.06 20.05
CA ARG A 97 -4.80 -1.76 19.39
C ARG A 97 -5.50 -0.63 20.13
N ASP A 98 -6.68 -0.89 20.69
CA ASP A 98 -7.47 0.13 21.41
C ASP A 98 -6.97 0.37 22.84
N ASN A 99 -6.03 -0.46 23.34
CA ASN A 99 -5.41 -0.28 24.65
C ASN A 99 -4.02 0.34 24.48
N GLN A 100 -3.89 1.64 24.78
CA GLN A 100 -2.64 2.38 24.56
C GLN A 100 -1.41 1.74 25.21
N ALA A 101 -1.52 1.19 26.43
CA ALA A 101 -0.40 0.58 27.13
C ALA A 101 0.08 -0.70 26.44
N SER A 102 -0.86 -1.58 26.07
CA SER A 102 -0.58 -2.82 25.36
C SER A 102 -0.06 -2.52 23.95
N TYR A 103 -0.67 -1.57 23.24
CA TYR A 103 -0.24 -1.16 21.91
C TYR A 103 1.19 -0.59 21.91
N THR A 104 1.54 0.20 22.92
CA THR A 104 2.90 0.74 23.08
C THR A 104 3.91 -0.38 23.33
N LEU A 105 3.57 -1.32 24.23
CA LEU A 105 4.41 -2.49 24.52
C LEU A 105 4.65 -3.36 23.28
N ILE A 106 3.60 -3.61 22.48
CA ILE A 106 3.67 -4.43 21.28
C ILE A 106 4.63 -3.81 20.27
N LYS A 107 4.46 -2.53 19.95
CA LYS A 107 5.27 -1.84 18.93
C LYS A 107 6.74 -1.63 19.33
N SER A 108 7.04 -1.62 20.62
CA SER A 108 8.42 -1.53 21.13
C SER A 108 9.09 -2.88 21.33
N THR A 109 8.38 -3.97 21.04
CA THR A 109 8.92 -5.32 21.18
C THR A 109 9.88 -5.62 20.02
N PRO A 110 11.15 -6.00 20.28
CA PRO A 110 12.12 -6.30 19.22
C PRO A 110 11.62 -7.39 18.28
N ALA A 111 11.93 -7.28 16.98
CA ALA A 111 11.50 -8.18 15.90
C ALA A 111 9.97 -8.23 15.64
N PHE A 112 9.16 -7.42 16.34
CA PHE A 112 7.73 -7.32 16.06
C PHE A 112 7.47 -6.89 14.61
N TRP A 113 8.22 -5.89 14.13
CA TRP A 113 8.00 -5.33 12.79
C TRP A 113 8.46 -6.29 11.69
N SER A 114 9.46 -7.13 11.95
CA SER A 114 9.85 -8.22 11.06
C SER A 114 8.73 -9.27 10.92
N MET A 115 8.11 -9.68 12.04
CA MET A 115 6.95 -10.57 11.98
C MET A 115 5.75 -9.94 11.28
N LEU A 116 5.54 -8.63 11.47
CA LEU A 116 4.52 -7.90 10.73
C LEU A 116 4.79 -7.89 9.22
N GLY A 117 6.04 -7.72 8.81
CA GLY A 117 6.49 -7.84 7.42
C GLY A 117 6.20 -9.23 6.84
N GLU A 118 6.53 -10.30 7.57
CA GLU A 118 6.24 -11.68 7.15
C GLU A 118 4.73 -11.93 7.04
N ALA A 119 3.93 -11.42 7.99
CA ALA A 119 2.48 -11.50 7.94
C ALA A 119 1.94 -10.79 6.70
N TRP A 120 2.46 -9.60 6.40
CA TRP A 120 2.07 -8.83 5.22
C TRP A 120 2.40 -9.58 3.93
N LEU A 121 3.63 -10.10 3.81
CA LEU A 121 4.06 -10.91 2.67
C LEU A 121 3.10 -12.10 2.47
N HIS A 122 2.79 -12.84 3.53
CA HIS A 122 1.90 -13.99 3.44
C HIS A 122 0.48 -13.60 3.01
N ILE A 123 -0.08 -12.55 3.60
CA ILE A 123 -1.40 -12.02 3.24
C ILE A 123 -1.47 -11.69 1.74
N THR A 124 -0.41 -11.09 1.19
CA THR A 124 -0.37 -10.74 -0.24
C THR A 124 -0.19 -11.92 -1.18
N GLN A 125 0.35 -13.05 -0.70
CA GLN A 125 0.57 -14.26 -1.49
C GLN A 125 -0.58 -15.27 -1.40
N SER A 126 -1.49 -15.11 -0.44
CA SER A 126 -2.64 -16.00 -0.27
C SER A 126 -3.57 -15.95 -1.49
N VAL A 127 -3.98 -17.14 -1.96
CA VAL A 127 -4.93 -17.31 -3.06
C VAL A 127 -6.31 -16.76 -2.68
N ASP A 128 -6.69 -16.96 -1.42
CA ASP A 128 -7.91 -16.39 -0.84
C ASP A 128 -7.55 -15.12 -0.07
N PRO A 129 -8.14 -13.96 -0.42
CA PRO A 129 -7.89 -12.75 0.33
C PRO A 129 -8.37 -12.93 1.77
N PRO A 130 -7.55 -12.55 2.76
CA PRO A 130 -7.97 -12.61 4.14
C PRO A 130 -9.22 -11.75 4.40
N ASN A 131 -9.95 -12.07 5.47
CA ASN A 131 -11.09 -11.28 5.92
C ASN A 131 -10.67 -9.81 6.13
N GLY A 132 -11.58 -8.85 5.88
CA GLY A 132 -11.33 -7.41 6.04
C GLY A 132 -10.78 -6.99 7.41
N VAL A 133 -10.99 -7.80 8.45
CA VAL A 133 -10.39 -7.61 9.79
C VAL A 133 -8.86 -7.67 9.75
N LEU A 134 -8.28 -8.69 9.12
CA LEU A 134 -6.83 -8.85 9.00
C LEU A 134 -6.19 -7.67 8.25
N PHE A 135 -6.86 -7.19 7.20
CA PHE A 135 -6.46 -5.98 6.49
C PHE A 135 -6.53 -4.73 7.36
N ALA A 136 -7.55 -4.61 8.22
CA ALA A 136 -7.71 -3.49 9.14
C ALA A 136 -6.61 -3.47 10.22
N ASP A 137 -6.27 -4.63 10.77
CA ASP A 137 -5.22 -4.80 11.78
C ASP A 137 -3.85 -4.47 11.19
N LEU A 138 -3.51 -5.07 10.05
CA LEU A 138 -2.26 -4.81 9.34
C LEU A 138 -2.12 -3.32 8.99
N SER A 139 -3.15 -2.74 8.40
CA SER A 139 -3.16 -1.30 8.05
C SER A 139 -3.00 -0.45 9.30
N GLY A 140 -3.56 -0.87 10.43
CA GLY A 140 -3.45 -0.18 11.71
C GLY A 140 -2.03 -0.03 12.21
N PHE A 141 -1.27 -1.13 12.20
CA PHE A 141 0.12 -1.10 12.60
C PHE A 141 0.99 -0.31 11.62
N ILE A 142 0.82 -0.53 10.30
CA ILE A 142 1.65 0.15 9.30
C ILE A 142 1.42 1.68 9.29
N GLN A 143 0.19 2.12 9.58
CA GLN A 143 -0.11 3.55 9.67
C GLN A 143 0.40 4.20 10.96
N ALA A 144 0.73 3.45 12.01
CA ALA A 144 1.22 3.96 13.29
C ALA A 144 2.59 4.66 13.12
N PRO A 145 2.79 5.93 13.54
CA PRO A 145 4.00 6.72 13.27
C PRO A 145 5.32 5.95 13.43
N GLU A 146 5.37 5.04 14.40
CA GLU A 146 6.52 4.19 14.73
C GLU A 146 6.93 3.26 13.58
N ALA A 147 6.00 2.83 12.72
CA ALA A 147 6.27 1.93 11.59
C ALA A 147 7.34 2.45 10.62
N VAL A 148 7.62 3.75 10.65
CA VAL A 148 8.63 4.38 9.79
C VAL A 148 9.85 4.90 10.54
N GLU A 149 9.97 4.59 11.82
CA GLU A 149 11.23 4.77 12.53
C GLU A 149 12.29 3.87 11.88
N PRO A 150 13.55 4.32 11.75
CA PRO A 150 14.57 3.61 10.98
C PRO A 150 14.74 2.13 11.37
N ASP A 151 14.76 1.84 12.67
CA ASP A 151 14.96 0.48 13.18
C ASP A 151 13.75 -0.41 12.87
N ASN A 152 12.53 0.10 13.10
CA ASN A 152 11.28 -0.61 12.83
C ASN A 152 11.10 -0.88 11.33
N LEU A 153 11.48 0.09 10.49
CA LEU A 153 11.46 -0.06 9.03
C LEU A 153 12.49 -1.09 8.56
N ALA A 154 13.69 -1.11 9.13
CA ALA A 154 14.71 -2.10 8.81
C ALA A 154 14.24 -3.52 9.16
N GLU A 155 13.65 -3.72 10.35
CA GLU A 155 13.02 -4.99 10.72
C GLU A 155 11.91 -5.37 9.74
N MET A 156 11.04 -4.42 9.35
CA MET A 156 9.96 -4.71 8.40
C MET A 156 10.49 -5.11 7.02
N ILE A 157 11.57 -4.48 6.55
CA ILE A 157 12.26 -4.84 5.31
C ILE A 157 12.81 -6.26 5.42
N GLU A 158 13.43 -6.63 6.54
CA GLU A 158 13.88 -7.99 6.80
C GLU A 158 12.71 -9.00 6.71
N GLY A 159 11.59 -8.68 7.36
CA GLY A 159 10.40 -9.52 7.38
C GLY A 159 9.76 -9.81 6.01
N VAL A 160 9.82 -8.86 5.07
CA VAL A 160 9.25 -9.03 3.72
C VAL A 160 10.21 -9.68 2.71
N GLY A 161 11.47 -9.94 3.09
CA GLY A 161 12.47 -10.61 2.26
C GLY A 161 13.89 -10.03 2.32
N GLY A 162 14.07 -8.88 2.99
CA GLY A 162 15.37 -8.26 3.22
C GLY A 162 15.71 -7.09 2.30
N THR A 163 14.87 -6.76 1.33
CA THR A 163 15.12 -5.64 0.40
C THR A 163 13.98 -4.63 0.31
N ILE A 164 14.34 -3.37 0.00
CA ILE A 164 13.38 -2.29 -0.30
C ILE A 164 12.48 -2.67 -1.49
N HIS A 165 13.01 -3.43 -2.46
CA HIS A 165 12.23 -3.93 -3.60
C HIS A 165 11.14 -4.91 -3.17
N GLU A 166 11.43 -5.81 -2.25
CA GLU A 166 10.41 -6.73 -1.73
C GLU A 166 9.35 -6.00 -0.92
N LEU A 167 9.73 -4.99 -0.14
CA LEU A 167 8.76 -4.12 0.53
C LEU A 167 7.86 -3.41 -0.48
N ALA A 168 8.43 -2.85 -1.54
CA ALA A 168 7.65 -2.20 -2.60
C ALA A 168 6.72 -3.18 -3.31
N ARG A 169 7.19 -4.39 -3.60
CA ARG A 169 6.41 -5.47 -4.21
C ARG A 169 5.23 -5.88 -3.34
N VAL A 170 5.47 -6.15 -2.05
CA VAL A 170 4.43 -6.50 -1.08
C VAL A 170 3.42 -5.36 -0.97
N ALA A 171 3.88 -4.12 -0.82
CA ALA A 171 2.98 -2.96 -0.79
C ALA A 171 2.14 -2.85 -2.07
N THR A 172 2.72 -3.12 -3.24
CA THR A 172 2.03 -3.01 -4.52
C THR A 172 1.02 -4.14 -4.72
N LEU A 173 1.36 -5.38 -4.38
CA LEU A 173 0.44 -6.51 -4.36
C LEU A 173 -0.72 -6.30 -3.39
N TYR A 174 -0.41 -5.76 -2.20
CA TYR A 174 -1.40 -5.40 -1.20
C TYR A 174 -2.41 -4.39 -1.74
N LEU A 175 -1.94 -3.30 -2.34
CA LEU A 175 -2.81 -2.34 -3.01
C LEU A 175 -3.65 -3.00 -4.12
N ALA A 176 -3.03 -3.84 -4.96
CA ALA A 176 -3.69 -4.50 -6.08
C ALA A 176 -4.82 -5.45 -5.66
N LEU A 177 -4.67 -6.15 -4.52
CA LEU A 177 -5.68 -7.07 -3.98
C LEU A 177 -6.97 -6.36 -3.55
N LEU A 178 -6.88 -5.07 -3.29
CA LEU A 178 -7.88 -4.35 -2.54
C LEU A 178 -8.62 -3.28 -3.36
N VAL A 179 -7.95 -2.65 -4.32
CA VAL A 179 -8.58 -1.68 -5.26
C VAL A 179 -9.76 -2.27 -6.08
N PRO A 180 -9.78 -3.55 -6.52
CA PRO A 180 -10.86 -4.09 -7.35
C PRO A 180 -12.11 -4.59 -6.59
N ARG A 181 -12.06 -4.77 -5.26
CA ARG A 181 -13.07 -5.57 -4.52
C ARG A 181 -14.14 -4.71 -3.84
N SER A 182 -15.25 -4.52 -4.56
CA SER A 182 -16.57 -4.04 -4.10
C SER A 182 -16.73 -2.55 -3.75
N PRO A 183 -17.66 -1.81 -4.41
CA PRO A 183 -17.97 -0.40 -4.10
C PRO A 183 -18.38 -0.16 -2.64
N ASP A 184 -18.87 -1.16 -1.92
CA ASP A 184 -19.31 -1.03 -0.52
C ASP A 184 -18.17 -1.23 0.51
N VAL A 185 -17.04 -1.80 0.09
CA VAL A 185 -15.83 -2.03 0.90
C VAL A 185 -14.71 -1.03 0.54
N VAL A 186 -14.88 -0.37 -0.61
CA VAL A 186 -13.99 0.66 -1.17
C VAL A 186 -13.80 1.85 -0.22
N ASP A 187 -14.80 2.24 0.58
CA ASP A 187 -14.70 3.37 1.53
C ASP A 187 -13.64 3.14 2.63
N PHE A 188 -13.56 1.93 3.15
CA PHE A 188 -12.69 1.61 4.26
C PHE A 188 -11.32 1.14 3.77
N ILE A 189 -11.32 0.33 2.72
CA ILE A 189 -10.12 -0.34 2.24
C ILE A 189 -9.29 0.57 1.31
N ALA A 190 -9.88 1.23 0.31
CA ALA A 190 -9.13 2.11 -0.62
C ALA A 190 -8.42 3.28 0.11
N MET A 191 -8.95 3.69 1.26
CA MET A 191 -8.46 4.80 2.06
C MET A 191 -7.33 4.43 3.03
N HIS A 192 -7.38 3.23 3.63
CA HIS A 192 -6.33 2.79 4.56
C HIS A 192 -5.09 2.23 3.84
N LEU A 193 -5.14 2.18 2.52
CA LEU A 193 -4.17 1.52 1.64
C LEU A 193 -3.01 2.38 1.16
N LEU A 194 -3.31 3.63 0.85
CA LEU A 194 -2.34 4.55 0.25
C LEU A 194 -1.44 5.16 1.34
N GLY A 195 -1.93 5.23 2.59
CA GLY A 195 -1.19 5.68 3.76
C GLY A 195 0.16 4.99 3.94
N PRO A 196 0.23 3.64 4.02
CA PRO A 196 1.48 2.88 4.03
C PRO A 196 2.48 3.29 2.95
N VAL A 197 2.05 3.29 1.68
CA VAL A 197 2.93 3.61 0.54
C VAL A 197 3.44 5.05 0.62
N LEU A 198 2.57 6.00 0.93
CA LEU A 198 2.93 7.41 1.10
C LEU A 198 3.88 7.62 2.28
N LYS A 199 3.65 6.92 3.38
CA LYS A 199 4.40 7.07 4.61
C LYS A 199 5.79 6.47 4.51
N PHE A 200 5.92 5.27 3.94
CA PHE A 200 7.23 4.70 3.63
C PHE A 200 7.98 5.54 2.60
N SER A 201 7.28 6.09 1.61
CA SER A 201 7.89 7.02 0.67
C SER A 201 8.49 8.23 1.40
N LYS A 202 7.73 8.88 2.28
CA LYS A 202 8.20 10.04 3.05
C LYS A 202 9.34 9.71 4.02
N ALA A 203 9.31 8.54 4.64
CA ALA A 203 10.33 8.15 5.61
C ALA A 203 11.66 7.76 4.96
N ILE A 204 11.59 7.02 3.84
CA ILE A 204 12.77 6.60 3.08
C ILE A 204 13.31 7.77 2.26
N ASP A 205 12.44 8.71 1.88
CA ASP A 205 12.79 9.93 1.17
C ASP A 205 12.15 11.17 1.82
N PRO A 206 12.77 11.72 2.88
CA PRO A 206 12.28 12.92 3.58
C PRO A 206 12.20 14.16 2.68
N SER A 207 12.80 14.11 1.50
CA SER A 207 12.70 15.19 0.53
C SER A 207 11.25 15.41 0.05
N LEU A 208 10.40 14.37 0.14
CA LEU A 208 8.97 14.48 -0.15
C LEU A 208 8.20 15.41 0.81
N ASP A 209 8.69 15.65 2.04
CA ASP A 209 8.03 16.59 2.97
C ASP A 209 8.27 18.06 2.59
N ASN A 210 9.32 18.34 1.80
CA ASN A 210 9.70 19.67 1.36
C ASN A 210 9.41 19.91 -0.13
N MET A 211 8.31 19.36 -0.65
CA MET A 211 7.79 19.53 -2.03
C MET A 211 7.38 20.98 -2.41
N LYS A 212 8.16 22.00 -2.01
CA LYS A 212 8.07 23.38 -2.51
C LYS A 212 8.96 23.64 -3.73
N GLY A 213 9.61 22.61 -4.30
CA GLY A 213 10.54 22.77 -5.43
C GLY A 213 10.46 21.65 -6.48
N PRO A 214 10.77 21.95 -7.76
CA PRO A 214 10.65 21.00 -8.88
C PRO A 214 11.77 19.95 -8.99
N ALA A 215 12.71 19.85 -8.03
CA ALA A 215 14.05 19.28 -8.28
C ALA A 215 14.52 18.20 -7.30
N LEU A 216 13.64 17.52 -6.56
CA LEU A 216 14.08 16.42 -5.70
C LEU A 216 14.07 15.08 -6.47
N PRO A 217 15.12 14.26 -6.35
CA PRO A 217 15.17 12.93 -6.97
C PRO A 217 14.18 12.00 -6.27
N LEU A 218 13.69 11.01 -7.00
CA LEU A 218 12.83 9.97 -6.44
C LEU A 218 13.70 9.03 -5.60
N GLY A 219 13.42 8.88 -4.30
CA GLY A 219 14.19 8.01 -3.43
C GLY A 219 14.09 6.52 -3.80
N ALA A 220 14.95 5.70 -3.18
CA ALA A 220 15.11 4.28 -3.51
C ALA A 220 13.79 3.49 -3.46
N TYR A 221 12.93 3.77 -2.46
CA TYR A 221 11.63 3.11 -2.36
C TYR A 221 10.66 3.54 -3.46
N GLY A 222 10.64 4.82 -3.84
CA GLY A 222 9.82 5.25 -4.97
C GLY A 222 10.25 4.59 -6.28
N ILE A 223 11.56 4.41 -6.50
CA ILE A 223 12.11 3.74 -7.69
C ILE A 223 11.70 2.26 -7.67
N ALA A 224 11.79 1.62 -6.50
CA ALA A 224 11.31 0.27 -6.32
C ALA A 224 9.80 0.15 -6.63
N LEU A 225 8.96 1.06 -6.12
CA LEU A 225 7.52 1.07 -6.43
C LEU A 225 7.22 1.23 -7.93
N LEU A 226 7.98 2.08 -8.64
CA LEU A 226 7.85 2.22 -10.09
C LEU A 226 8.17 0.89 -10.80
N SER A 227 9.22 0.20 -10.36
CA SER A 227 9.63 -1.10 -10.92
C SER A 227 8.55 -2.17 -10.74
N GLU A 228 7.73 -2.05 -9.69
CA GLU A 228 6.63 -2.96 -9.36
C GLU A 228 5.30 -2.57 -10.02
N ASN A 229 5.28 -1.61 -10.95
CA ASN A 229 4.08 -1.15 -11.65
C ASN A 229 3.00 -0.56 -10.72
N VAL A 230 3.40 0.23 -9.72
CA VAL A 230 2.46 0.84 -8.77
C VAL A 230 1.50 1.86 -9.42
N VAL A 231 1.88 2.47 -10.54
CA VAL A 231 1.19 3.61 -11.19
C VAL A 231 -0.28 3.32 -11.55
N PRO A 232 -0.61 2.22 -12.27
CA PRO A 232 -1.99 1.81 -12.51
C PRO A 232 -2.81 1.66 -11.23
N ILE A 233 -2.19 1.12 -10.18
CA ILE A 233 -2.86 0.78 -8.93
C ILE A 233 -3.20 2.06 -8.15
N LEU A 234 -2.26 3.00 -8.04
CA LEU A 234 -2.52 4.31 -7.44
C LEU A 234 -3.58 5.09 -8.22
N THR A 235 -3.53 5.02 -9.55
CA THR A 235 -4.51 5.71 -10.41
C THR A 235 -5.91 5.12 -10.23
N ASN A 236 -6.03 3.80 -10.20
CA ASN A 236 -7.30 3.13 -9.92
C ASN A 236 -7.82 3.45 -8.51
N GLY A 237 -6.93 3.52 -7.51
CA GLY A 237 -7.25 3.95 -6.15
C GLY A 237 -7.75 5.40 -6.10
N LEU A 238 -7.10 6.31 -6.83
CA LEU A 238 -7.54 7.70 -7.00
C LEU A 238 -8.95 7.75 -7.63
N CYS A 239 -9.17 7.02 -8.73
CA CYS A 239 -10.49 6.89 -9.37
C CYS A 239 -11.56 6.38 -8.40
N ALA A 240 -11.23 5.39 -7.57
CA ALA A 240 -12.14 4.86 -6.56
C ALA A 240 -12.48 5.91 -5.49
N GLY A 241 -11.47 6.54 -4.87
CA GLY A 241 -11.70 7.54 -3.83
C GLY A 241 -12.42 8.79 -4.33
N MET A 242 -12.20 9.22 -5.58
CA MET A 242 -12.95 10.32 -6.19
C MET A 242 -14.43 10.00 -6.35
N ARG A 243 -14.79 8.75 -6.64
CA ARG A 243 -16.20 8.31 -6.69
C ARG A 243 -16.83 8.35 -5.30
N VAL A 244 -16.10 7.94 -4.26
CA VAL A 244 -16.56 8.02 -2.87
C VAL A 244 -16.81 9.48 -2.47
N LEU A 245 -15.84 10.37 -2.71
CA LEU A 245 -16.02 11.80 -2.46
C LEU A 245 -17.23 12.38 -3.20
N ALA A 246 -17.48 11.95 -4.44
CA ALA A 246 -18.60 12.43 -5.24
C ALA A 246 -19.97 11.97 -4.74
N GLN A 247 -20.03 10.81 -4.04
CA GLN A 247 -21.26 10.33 -3.39
C GLN A 247 -21.59 11.13 -2.13
N GLY A 248 -20.60 11.80 -1.55
CA GLY A 248 -20.74 12.54 -0.30
C GLY A 248 -20.85 11.61 0.92
N GLY A 249 -21.07 12.20 2.09
CA GLY A 249 -21.18 11.45 3.34
C GLY A 249 -20.83 12.30 4.55
N ASP A 250 -20.37 11.63 5.61
CA ASP A 250 -19.92 12.30 6.83
C ASP A 250 -18.75 13.28 6.53
N PRO A 251 -18.85 14.57 6.90
CA PRO A 251 -17.84 15.57 6.55
C PRO A 251 -16.43 15.25 7.07
N VAL A 252 -16.31 14.69 8.28
CA VAL A 252 -15.01 14.35 8.87
C VAL A 252 -14.35 13.23 8.07
N LYS A 253 -15.13 12.22 7.67
CA LYS A 253 -14.65 11.18 6.75
C LYS A 253 -14.23 11.79 5.42
N MET A 254 -15.04 12.67 4.83
CA MET A 254 -14.77 13.31 3.53
C MET A 254 -13.46 14.10 3.52
N ASP A 255 -13.19 14.90 4.56
CA ASP A 255 -11.93 15.65 4.71
C ASP A 255 -10.72 14.71 4.81
N TYR A 256 -10.86 13.62 5.56
CA TYR A 256 -9.83 12.58 5.65
C TYR A 256 -9.57 11.93 4.27
N ILE A 257 -10.62 11.62 3.49
CA ILE A 257 -10.47 11.09 2.12
C ILE A 257 -9.71 12.08 1.24
N ALA A 258 -10.10 13.35 1.28
CA ALA A 258 -9.48 14.39 0.47
C ALA A 258 -7.97 14.52 0.77
N GLY A 259 -7.56 14.40 2.03
CA GLY A 259 -6.15 14.37 2.44
C GLY A 259 -5.38 13.21 1.82
N ILE A 260 -5.93 11.99 1.85
CA ILE A 260 -5.28 10.81 1.25
C ILE A 260 -5.18 10.94 -0.28
N LEU A 261 -6.24 11.44 -0.94
CA LEU A 261 -6.25 11.64 -2.39
C LEU A 261 -5.26 12.73 -2.83
N TRP A 262 -5.13 13.79 -2.02
CA TRP A 262 -4.11 14.81 -2.23
C TRP A 262 -2.70 14.22 -2.19
N GLU A 263 -2.38 13.45 -1.15
CA GLU A 263 -1.07 12.83 -0.98
C GLU A 263 -0.78 11.81 -2.10
N THR A 264 -1.76 10.98 -2.44
CA THR A 264 -1.66 10.00 -3.53
C THR A 264 -1.41 10.68 -4.86
N SER A 265 -2.15 11.75 -5.14
CA SER A 265 -1.95 12.57 -6.32
C SER A 265 -0.58 13.25 -6.33
N ASN A 266 -0.06 13.71 -5.20
CA ASN A 266 1.31 14.23 -5.13
C ASN A 266 2.35 13.15 -5.43
N LEU A 267 2.22 11.96 -4.83
CA LEU A 267 3.15 10.86 -5.07
C LEU A 267 3.15 10.46 -6.55
N LEU A 268 1.96 10.29 -7.13
CA LEU A 268 1.82 9.96 -8.55
C LEU A 268 2.42 11.06 -9.42
N LYS A 269 2.24 12.34 -9.06
CA LYS A 269 2.83 13.47 -9.78
C LYS A 269 4.36 13.37 -9.78
N VAL A 270 4.94 13.16 -8.60
CA VAL A 270 6.40 13.03 -8.44
C VAL A 270 6.91 11.85 -9.26
N MET A 271 6.25 10.70 -9.16
CA MET A 271 6.54 9.51 -9.97
C MET A 271 6.51 9.79 -11.46
N LEU A 272 5.45 10.40 -11.99
CA LEU A 272 5.32 10.64 -13.42
C LEU A 272 6.25 11.74 -13.96
N VAL A 273 6.61 12.74 -13.14
CA VAL A 273 7.54 13.80 -13.55
C VAL A 273 8.99 13.33 -13.49
N LYS A 274 9.31 12.42 -12.56
CA LYS A 274 10.69 12.00 -12.27
C LYS A 274 11.06 10.65 -12.85
N SER A 275 10.08 9.82 -13.18
CA SER A 275 10.34 8.58 -13.87
C SER A 275 11.02 8.87 -15.19
N SER A 276 12.20 8.31 -15.38
CA SER A 276 12.84 8.23 -16.69
C SER A 276 12.08 7.29 -17.64
N ALA A 277 11.16 6.47 -17.10
CA ALA A 277 10.33 5.59 -17.89
C ALA A 277 9.15 6.36 -18.47
N VAL A 278 9.24 6.65 -19.77
CA VAL A 278 8.17 7.20 -20.61
C VAL A 278 6.88 6.34 -20.58
N GLN A 279 6.93 5.13 -20.00
CA GLN A 279 5.85 4.16 -19.94
C GLN A 279 4.80 4.47 -18.86
N ASP A 280 5.13 5.25 -17.83
CA ASP A 280 4.25 5.43 -16.68
C ASP A 280 3.05 6.36 -16.95
N VAL A 281 3.27 7.45 -17.70
CA VAL A 281 2.18 8.37 -18.08
C VAL A 281 1.13 7.65 -18.94
N PRO A 282 1.49 6.88 -19.98
CA PRO A 282 0.54 6.03 -20.69
C PRO A 282 -0.23 5.06 -19.79
N MET A 283 0.43 4.46 -18.80
CA MET A 283 -0.20 3.54 -17.84
C MET A 283 -1.24 4.27 -16.97
N ALA A 284 -0.88 5.43 -16.42
CA ALA A 284 -1.81 6.27 -15.66
C ALA A 284 -3.03 6.70 -16.51
N LEU A 285 -2.81 7.10 -17.77
CA LEU A 285 -3.91 7.46 -18.68
C LEU A 285 -4.86 6.28 -18.92
N LYS A 286 -4.32 5.09 -19.21
CA LYS A 286 -5.11 3.85 -19.41
C LYS A 286 -5.87 3.42 -18.14
N SER A 287 -5.34 3.74 -16.96
CA SER A 287 -5.98 3.47 -15.68
C SER A 287 -6.98 4.56 -15.24
N GLY A 288 -7.27 5.53 -16.12
CA GLY A 288 -8.35 6.49 -15.89
C GLY A 288 -7.93 7.76 -15.16
N LEU A 289 -6.64 8.16 -15.22
CA LEU A 289 -6.18 9.41 -14.62
C LEU A 289 -7.05 10.63 -15.00
N LEU A 290 -7.39 10.77 -16.29
CA LEU A 290 -8.26 11.87 -16.74
C LEU A 290 -9.67 11.78 -16.17
N ARG A 291 -10.19 10.57 -15.98
CA ARG A 291 -11.49 10.34 -15.35
C ARG A 291 -11.45 10.78 -13.89
N ALA A 292 -10.41 10.42 -13.13
CA ALA A 292 -10.24 10.89 -11.75
C ALA A 292 -10.22 12.43 -11.66
N ILE A 293 -9.46 13.10 -12.55
CA ILE A 293 -9.40 14.57 -12.61
C ILE A 293 -10.77 15.17 -12.93
N ALA A 294 -11.46 14.65 -13.94
CA ALA A 294 -12.77 15.14 -14.36
C ALA A 294 -13.86 14.91 -13.30
N THR A 295 -13.81 13.79 -12.59
CA THR A 295 -14.70 13.52 -11.45
C THR A 295 -14.42 14.50 -10.32
N CYS A 296 -13.16 14.70 -9.91
CA CYS A 296 -12.79 15.61 -8.83
C CYS A 296 -13.24 17.06 -9.09
N ALA A 297 -13.06 17.52 -10.33
CA ALA A 297 -13.46 18.85 -10.76
C ALA A 297 -14.96 19.14 -10.58
N GLN A 298 -15.80 18.10 -10.51
CA GLN A 298 -17.24 18.24 -10.33
C GLN A 298 -17.68 18.23 -8.86
N ILE A 299 -16.79 17.91 -7.92
CA ILE A 299 -17.13 17.77 -6.49
C ILE A 299 -17.06 19.13 -5.80
N PRO A 300 -18.18 19.70 -5.31
CA PRO A 300 -18.16 20.99 -4.64
C PRO A 300 -17.40 20.92 -3.30
N GLY A 301 -16.71 22.00 -2.93
CA GLY A 301 -16.08 22.14 -1.60
C GLY A 301 -14.62 21.68 -1.47
N PHE A 302 -14.06 20.97 -2.46
CA PHE A 302 -12.69 20.45 -2.40
C PHE A 302 -11.68 21.28 -3.20
N SER A 303 -11.71 22.60 -3.02
CA SER A 303 -10.90 23.56 -3.79
C SER A 303 -9.39 23.27 -3.78
N PRO A 304 -8.74 22.87 -2.66
CA PRO A 304 -7.32 22.54 -2.68
C PRO A 304 -7.02 21.41 -3.67
N LEU A 305 -7.68 20.26 -3.51
CA LEU A 305 -7.47 19.09 -4.38
C LEU A 305 -7.74 19.42 -5.85
N GLN A 306 -8.77 20.21 -6.14
CA GLN A 306 -9.05 20.69 -7.50
C GLN A 306 -7.95 21.59 -8.06
N GLN A 307 -7.39 22.51 -7.26
CA GLN A 307 -6.26 23.35 -7.70
C GLN A 307 -5.01 22.51 -7.98
N HIS A 308 -4.76 21.49 -7.17
CA HIS A 308 -3.65 20.58 -7.41
C HIS A 308 -3.83 19.79 -8.71
N LEU A 309 -5.02 19.26 -8.97
CA LEU A 309 -5.32 18.57 -10.24
C LEU A 309 -5.40 19.53 -11.44
N ALA A 310 -5.77 20.80 -11.24
CA ALA A 310 -5.66 21.81 -12.29
C ALA A 310 -4.19 22.02 -12.70
N HIS A 311 -3.27 21.99 -11.73
CA HIS A 311 -1.83 22.05 -12.01
C HIS A 311 -1.32 20.85 -12.80
N TRP A 312 -1.87 19.64 -12.57
CA TRP A 312 -1.57 18.47 -13.40
C TRP A 312 -1.89 18.69 -14.88
N VAL A 313 -3.12 19.14 -15.15
CA VAL A 313 -3.60 19.41 -16.50
C VAL A 313 -2.81 20.54 -17.15
N HIS A 314 -2.38 21.53 -16.37
CA HIS A 314 -1.67 22.69 -16.89
C HIS A 314 -0.18 22.46 -17.14
N ILE A 315 0.49 21.64 -16.32
CA ILE A 315 1.95 21.53 -16.30
C ILE A 315 2.42 20.10 -16.58
N VAL A 316 1.87 19.10 -15.90
CA VAL A 316 2.39 17.73 -15.91
C VAL A 316 2.04 17.00 -17.21
N LEU A 317 0.78 17.05 -17.64
CA LEU A 317 0.35 16.35 -18.85
C LEU A 317 0.90 16.98 -20.14
N PRO A 318 0.90 18.31 -20.32
CA PRO A 318 1.39 18.95 -21.55
C PRO A 318 2.84 18.60 -21.91
N VAL A 319 3.75 18.55 -20.94
CA VAL A 319 5.17 18.26 -21.20
C VAL A 319 5.40 16.84 -21.71
N ASN A 320 4.46 15.93 -21.45
CA ASN A 320 4.54 14.53 -21.86
C ASN A 320 3.88 14.26 -23.23
N LEU A 321 3.23 15.25 -23.84
CA LEU A 321 2.59 15.11 -25.16
C LEU A 321 3.59 15.00 -26.32
N VAL A 322 4.89 15.09 -26.05
CA VAL A 322 5.95 14.85 -27.03
C VAL A 322 6.20 13.36 -27.27
N PHE A 323 5.74 12.49 -26.37
CA PHE A 323 5.95 11.05 -26.45
C PHE A 323 4.81 10.35 -27.17
N HIS A 324 5.16 9.44 -28.07
CA HIS A 324 4.22 8.70 -28.91
C HIS A 324 3.33 7.78 -28.07
N GLY A 325 3.90 7.04 -27.11
CA GLY A 325 3.14 6.18 -26.20
C GLY A 325 2.09 6.94 -25.41
N VAL A 326 2.38 8.18 -25.02
CA VAL A 326 1.45 9.06 -24.30
C VAL A 326 0.29 9.46 -25.20
N LEU A 327 0.57 9.96 -26.41
CA LEU A 327 -0.47 10.36 -27.36
C LEU A 327 -1.39 9.18 -27.72
N ARG A 328 -0.83 7.98 -27.92
CA ARG A 328 -1.62 6.77 -28.20
C ARG A 328 -2.57 6.40 -27.06
N ALA A 329 -2.14 6.58 -25.80
CA ALA A 329 -2.99 6.36 -24.64
C ALA A 329 -4.00 7.49 -24.42
N LEU A 330 -3.66 8.71 -24.86
CA LEU A 330 -4.45 9.91 -24.61
C LEU A 330 -5.77 9.95 -25.38
N GLY A 331 -5.79 9.52 -26.65
CA GLY A 331 -7.00 9.52 -27.48
C GLY A 331 -8.18 8.80 -26.81
N PRO A 332 -8.06 7.50 -26.51
CA PRO A 332 -9.11 6.76 -25.80
C PRO A 332 -9.45 7.36 -24.43
N ALA A 333 -8.45 7.85 -23.68
CA ALA A 333 -8.68 8.46 -22.37
C ALA A 333 -9.49 9.77 -22.44
N LEU A 334 -9.38 10.53 -23.54
CA LEU A 334 -10.18 11.73 -23.78
C LEU A 334 -11.63 11.39 -24.15
N GLU A 335 -11.84 10.35 -24.96
CA GLU A 335 -13.17 9.85 -25.32
C GLU A 335 -13.93 9.36 -24.08
N ASP A 336 -13.24 8.66 -23.19
CA ASP A 336 -13.77 8.06 -21.94
C ASP A 336 -14.35 9.07 -20.93
N ILE A 337 -14.10 10.36 -21.11
CA ILE A 337 -14.48 11.42 -20.16
C ILE A 337 -15.34 12.53 -20.77
N VAL A 338 -15.74 12.43 -22.04
CA VAL A 338 -16.54 13.46 -22.74
C VAL A 338 -17.77 13.86 -21.91
N GLY A 339 -18.53 12.88 -21.42
CA GLY A 339 -19.72 13.12 -20.61
C GLY A 339 -19.44 13.80 -19.25
N LEU A 340 -18.23 13.67 -18.71
CA LEU A 340 -17.84 14.29 -17.43
C LEU A 340 -17.42 15.76 -17.62
N VAL A 341 -16.74 16.07 -18.72
CA VAL A 341 -16.21 17.43 -18.95
C VAL A 341 -17.22 18.39 -19.59
N ASP A 342 -18.31 17.86 -20.16
CA ASP A 342 -19.38 18.66 -20.76
C ASP A 342 -20.44 19.15 -19.76
N THR A 343 -20.31 18.78 -18.47
CA THR A 343 -21.26 19.20 -17.43
C THR A 343 -21.05 20.65 -17.00
N ASN A 344 -22.12 21.30 -16.53
CA ASN A 344 -22.02 22.65 -15.95
C ASN A 344 -21.17 22.69 -14.67
N ALA A 345 -21.14 21.58 -13.91
CA ALA A 345 -20.31 21.47 -12.71
C ALA A 345 -18.82 21.55 -13.09
N PHE A 346 -18.40 20.77 -14.09
CA PHE A 346 -17.02 20.80 -14.58
C PHE A 346 -16.63 22.18 -15.12
N ARG A 347 -17.49 22.80 -15.94
CA ARG A 347 -17.24 24.12 -16.55
C ARG A 347 -17.08 25.26 -15.54
N ARG A 348 -17.65 25.13 -14.34
CA ARG A 348 -17.51 26.10 -13.24
C ARG A 348 -16.30 25.82 -12.33
N SER A 349 -15.61 24.70 -12.53
CA SER A 349 -14.47 24.32 -11.73
C SER A 349 -13.21 25.12 -12.10
N VAL A 350 -12.26 25.20 -11.16
CA VAL A 350 -10.93 25.80 -11.39
C VAL A 350 -10.08 25.01 -12.41
N VAL A 351 -10.49 23.79 -12.75
CA VAL A 351 -9.79 22.94 -13.72
C VAL A 351 -10.14 23.32 -15.16
N TYR A 352 -11.32 23.91 -15.40
CA TYR A 352 -11.88 24.08 -16.74
C TYR A 352 -11.00 24.89 -17.70
N GLU A 353 -10.51 26.07 -17.29
CA GLU A 353 -9.67 26.90 -18.16
C GLU A 353 -8.38 26.18 -18.57
N LYS A 354 -7.77 25.46 -17.61
CA LYS A 354 -6.57 24.65 -17.84
C LYS A 354 -6.86 23.46 -18.75
N TRP A 355 -8.03 22.86 -18.59
CA TRP A 355 -8.52 21.77 -19.42
C TRP A 355 -8.68 22.18 -20.88
N ILE A 356 -9.26 23.34 -21.16
CA ILE A 356 -9.45 23.83 -22.54
C ILE A 356 -8.09 24.01 -23.23
N ALA A 357 -7.12 24.63 -22.54
CA ALA A 357 -5.77 24.80 -23.07
C ALA A 357 -5.07 23.45 -23.33
N PHE A 358 -5.15 22.52 -22.37
CA PHE A 358 -4.61 21.17 -22.51
C PHE A 358 -5.26 20.41 -23.67
N LYS A 359 -6.59 20.41 -23.77
CA LYS A 359 -7.34 19.71 -24.81
C LYS A 359 -6.97 20.21 -26.20
N SER A 360 -6.85 21.53 -26.38
CA SER A 360 -6.41 22.13 -27.65
C SER A 360 -5.02 21.62 -28.06
N LEU A 361 -4.06 21.64 -27.13
CA LEU A 361 -2.71 21.16 -27.38
C LEU A 361 -2.68 19.65 -27.67
N ALA A 362 -3.42 18.86 -26.90
CA ALA A 362 -3.56 17.42 -27.11
C ALA A 362 -4.11 17.09 -28.51
N GLN A 363 -5.15 17.82 -28.95
CA GLN A 363 -5.74 17.63 -30.28
C GLN A 363 -4.77 17.99 -31.40
N GLU A 364 -4.03 19.09 -31.28
CA GLU A 364 -2.97 19.45 -32.23
C GLU A 364 -1.92 18.32 -32.35
N ARG A 365 -1.46 17.79 -31.22
CA ARG A 365 -0.46 16.71 -31.19
C ARG A 365 -0.98 15.39 -31.75
N LEU A 366 -2.23 15.04 -31.47
CA LEU A 366 -2.90 13.86 -32.04
C LEU A 366 -3.05 13.98 -33.56
N GLN A 367 -3.42 15.15 -34.09
CA GLN A 367 -3.51 15.36 -35.55
C GLN A 367 -2.14 15.24 -36.25
N ILE A 368 -1.08 15.77 -35.63
CA ILE A 368 0.30 15.59 -36.13
C ILE A 368 0.68 14.10 -36.14
N LEU A 369 0.26 13.35 -35.13
CA LEU A 369 0.50 11.91 -35.06
C LEU A 369 -0.23 11.17 -36.20
N GLU A 370 -1.53 11.41 -36.35
CA GLU A 370 -2.38 10.76 -37.36
C GLU A 370 -1.87 11.05 -38.79
N SER A 371 -1.61 12.33 -39.11
CA SER A 371 -1.14 12.71 -40.45
C SER A 371 0.17 12.01 -40.85
N ARG A 372 1.10 11.80 -39.91
CA ARG A 372 2.35 11.07 -40.17
C ARG A 372 2.16 9.57 -40.45
N PHE A 373 1.12 8.95 -39.90
CA PHE A 373 0.83 7.54 -40.14
C PHE A 373 0.03 7.28 -41.42
N PHE A 374 -0.72 8.29 -41.91
CA PHE A 374 -1.45 8.18 -43.17
C PHE A 374 -0.56 8.40 -44.42
N ASP A 375 0.52 9.17 -44.31
CA ASP A 375 1.36 9.56 -45.46
C ASP A 375 2.54 8.61 -45.76
N GLU A 376 2.90 7.64 -44.91
CA GLU A 376 4.09 6.80 -45.11
C GLU A 376 3.82 5.29 -45.21
N THR A 377 4.07 4.74 -46.41
CA THR A 377 4.31 3.31 -46.71
C THR A 377 5.64 2.79 -46.14
N ARG A 378 6.28 3.52 -45.21
CA ARG A 378 7.57 3.16 -44.60
C ARG A 378 7.38 2.87 -43.12
N SER A 379 7.89 1.73 -42.67
CA SER A 379 7.88 1.34 -41.26
C SER A 379 8.82 2.24 -40.45
N LEU A 380 8.36 3.43 -40.05
CA LEU A 380 9.06 4.22 -39.05
C LEU A 380 8.94 3.52 -37.68
N ARG A 381 10.05 3.01 -37.16
CA ARG A 381 10.15 2.62 -35.76
C ARG A 381 10.24 3.87 -34.91
N VAL A 382 9.12 4.31 -34.35
CA VAL A 382 9.08 5.40 -33.37
C VAL A 382 9.56 4.84 -32.02
N CYS A 383 10.74 5.26 -31.56
CA CYS A 383 11.22 4.97 -30.22
C CYS A 383 10.91 6.17 -29.32
N ASP A 384 10.28 5.91 -28.18
CA ASP A 384 9.98 6.91 -27.13
C ASP A 384 11.24 7.30 -26.32
N ASN A 385 12.44 7.27 -26.92
CA ASN A 385 13.72 7.51 -26.24
C ASN A 385 13.82 6.79 -24.87
N ILE A 386 13.52 5.49 -24.83
CA ILE A 386 13.82 4.66 -23.65
C ILE A 386 15.35 4.62 -23.54
N GLN A 387 15.93 5.49 -22.72
CA GLN A 387 17.29 5.30 -22.25
C GLN A 387 17.24 4.08 -21.33
N VAL A 388 17.66 2.93 -21.85
CA VAL A 388 17.93 1.74 -21.04
C VAL A 388 19.14 2.11 -20.18
N VAL A 389 18.88 2.53 -18.94
CA VAL A 389 19.92 2.68 -17.93
C VAL A 389 20.27 1.27 -17.48
N PHE A 390 21.43 0.79 -17.91
CA PHE A 390 21.99 -0.50 -17.49
C PHE A 390 22.60 -0.42 -16.10
#